data_AF-A0A094PFK2-F1
#
_entry.id   AF-A0A094PFK2-F1
#
_cell.length_a   1.000
_cell.length_b   1.000
_cell.length_c   1.000
_cell.angle_alpha   90.00
_cell.angle_beta   90.00
_cell.angle_gamma   90.00
#
_symmetry.space_group_name_H-M   'P 1'
#
loop_
_entity.id
_entity.type
_entity.pdbx_description
1 polymer ?
#
loop_
_entity_poly.entity_id
_entity_poly.type
_entity_poly.pdbx_seq_one_letter_code
_entity_poly.pdbx_strand_id
1 'polypeptide(L)'
;MKNDDLEELDVRDEEKISQREEWTATFKAMSTTAVVLGATLLILSVLHPNLILRNNTPTGGDMGAHVWGPAYLRDVLLPHWRLTGWSMDWYSGLPAYRFYMVVPALAIVVLDLVMPYGIAFKLIVVAGLVAFPVCVYIMARVAKLLYPLPELMVIGA
;
A
#
# COMPACT_ATOMS: atom_id res chain seq x y z
N MET A 1 51.51 -4.17 35.00
CA MET A 1 50.56 -4.72 34.02
C MET A 1 51.34 -4.89 32.73
N LYS A 2 51.32 -6.08 32.12
CA LYS A 2 52.07 -6.36 30.88
C LYS A 2 51.31 -5.73 29.70
N ASN A 3 52.00 -5.32 28.64
CA ASN A 3 51.35 -4.77 27.44
C ASN A 3 50.34 -5.76 26.83
N ASP A 4 50.61 -7.06 26.94
CA ASP A 4 49.73 -8.14 26.51
C ASP A 4 48.34 -8.10 27.20
N ASP A 5 48.29 -7.69 28.48
CA ASP A 5 47.04 -7.60 29.25
C ASP A 5 46.18 -6.41 28.78
N LEU A 6 46.81 -5.33 28.30
CA LEU A 6 46.14 -4.13 27.79
C LEU A 6 45.55 -4.36 26.40
N GLU A 7 46.28 -5.05 25.51
CA GLU A 7 45.78 -5.42 24.18
C GLU A 7 44.58 -6.38 24.28
N GLU A 8 44.62 -7.35 25.20
CA GLU A 8 43.51 -8.28 25.39
C GLU A 8 42.25 -7.59 25.97
N LEU A 9 42.41 -6.52 26.75
CA LEU A 9 41.28 -5.71 27.22
C LEU A 9 40.67 -4.87 26.09
N ASP A 10 41.51 -4.24 25.27
CA ASP A 10 41.08 -3.41 24.13
C ASP A 10 40.28 -4.24 23.12
N VAL A 11 40.79 -5.41 22.73
CA VAL A 11 40.09 -6.34 21.83
C VAL A 11 38.74 -6.80 22.39
N ARG A 12 38.68 -7.09 23.70
CA ARG A 12 37.42 -7.49 24.37
C ARG A 12 36.39 -6.36 24.40
N ASP A 13 36.83 -5.12 24.52
CA ASP A 13 35.95 -3.96 24.55
C ASP A 13 35.47 -3.59 23.13
N GLU A 14 36.33 -3.68 22.11
CA GLU A 14 35.93 -3.57 20.69
C GLU A 14 34.90 -4.63 20.30
N GLU A 15 35.11 -5.90 20.69
CA GLU A 15 34.20 -6.99 20.39
C GLU A 15 32.82 -6.78 21.05
N LYS A 16 32.79 -6.31 22.31
CA LYS A 16 31.54 -5.96 23.00
C LYS A 16 30.81 -4.78 22.33
N ILE A 17 31.54 -3.77 21.86
CA ILE A 17 30.95 -2.61 21.17
C ILE A 17 30.32 -3.07 19.86
N SER A 18 31.07 -3.85 19.05
CA SER A 18 30.58 -4.43 17.80
C SER A 18 29.33 -5.28 18.00
N GLN A 19 29.37 -6.21 18.97
CA GLN A 19 28.20 -7.03 19.34
C GLN A 19 27.01 -6.14 19.72
N ARG A 20 27.20 -5.13 20.56
CA ARG A 20 26.11 -4.24 20.98
C ARG A 20 25.52 -3.46 19.80
N GLU A 21 26.33 -3.00 18.87
CA GLU A 21 25.87 -2.34 17.65
C GLU A 21 25.03 -3.30 16.77
N GLU A 22 25.51 -4.52 16.54
CA GLU A 22 24.77 -5.57 15.82
C GLU A 22 23.42 -5.88 16.46
N TRP A 23 23.39 -6.04 17.79
CA TRP A 23 22.15 -6.26 18.54
C TRP A 23 21.18 -5.08 18.38
N THR A 24 21.66 -3.84 18.44
CA THR A 24 20.80 -2.67 18.26
C THR A 24 20.26 -2.54 16.84
N ALA A 25 21.08 -2.83 15.83
CA ALA A 25 20.66 -2.83 14.43
C ALA A 25 19.61 -3.92 14.17
N THR A 26 19.87 -5.14 14.68
CA THR A 26 18.95 -6.27 14.58
C THR A 26 17.61 -5.96 15.26
N PHE A 27 17.64 -5.40 16.48
CA PHE A 27 16.42 -5.02 17.20
C PHE A 27 15.61 -3.97 16.43
N LYS A 28 16.28 -2.93 15.89
CA LYS A 28 15.61 -1.92 15.05
C LYS A 28 14.97 -2.54 13.82
N ALA A 29 15.69 -3.41 13.10
CA ALA A 29 15.15 -4.07 11.92
C ALA A 29 13.93 -4.96 12.25
N MET A 30 14.00 -5.72 13.34
CA MET A 30 12.89 -6.56 13.81
C MET A 30 11.69 -5.73 14.22
N SER A 31 11.88 -4.65 14.98
CA SER A 31 10.78 -3.78 15.43
C SER A 31 10.12 -3.06 14.26
N THR A 32 10.90 -2.51 13.32
CA THR A 32 10.38 -1.91 12.08
C THR A 32 9.55 -2.91 11.29
N THR A 33 10.07 -4.13 11.08
CA THR A 33 9.37 -5.19 10.34
C THR A 33 8.06 -5.54 11.03
N ALA A 34 8.08 -5.71 12.37
CA ALA A 34 6.89 -6.03 13.14
C ALA A 34 5.82 -4.94 13.04
N VAL A 35 6.20 -3.65 13.09
CA VAL A 35 5.26 -2.52 12.98
C VAL A 35 4.65 -2.45 11.59
N VAL A 36 5.46 -2.47 10.53
CA VAL A 36 4.96 -2.34 9.15
C VAL A 36 4.11 -3.55 8.76
N LEU A 37 4.58 -4.76 9.06
CA LEU A 37 3.83 -5.99 8.79
C LEU A 37 2.55 -6.04 9.62
N GLY A 38 2.64 -5.71 10.92
CA GLY A 38 1.49 -5.67 11.82
C GLY A 38 0.41 -4.71 11.34
N ALA A 39 0.76 -3.48 10.98
CA ALA A 39 -0.17 -2.50 10.43
C ALA A 39 -0.82 -3.00 9.13
N THR A 40 -0.04 -3.58 8.23
CA THR A 40 -0.53 -4.14 6.97
C THR A 40 -1.53 -5.29 7.20
N LEU A 41 -1.23 -6.20 8.13
CA LEU A 41 -2.10 -7.31 8.49
C LEU A 41 -3.39 -6.84 9.18
N LEU A 42 -3.31 -5.80 10.01
CA LEU A 42 -4.49 -5.18 10.63
C LEU A 42 -5.42 -4.58 9.57
N ILE A 43 -4.88 -3.83 8.61
CA ILE A 43 -5.66 -3.30 7.48
C ILE A 43 -6.33 -4.45 6.73
N LEU A 44 -5.59 -5.50 6.37
CA LEU A 44 -6.15 -6.68 5.69
C LEU A 44 -7.27 -7.34 6.49
N SER A 45 -7.12 -7.44 7.81
CA SER A 45 -8.13 -8.02 8.70
C SER A 45 -9.43 -7.19 8.69
N VAL A 46 -9.31 -5.86 8.79
CA VAL A 46 -10.46 -4.93 8.78
C VAL A 46 -11.17 -4.92 7.42
N LEU A 47 -10.44 -5.14 6.33
CA LEU A 47 -11.02 -5.18 4.98
C LEU A 47 -11.79 -6.47 4.66
N HIS A 48 -11.83 -7.43 5.59
CA HIS A 48 -12.54 -8.71 5.45
C HIS A 48 -12.18 -9.45 4.14
N PRO A 49 -11.06 -10.18 4.08
CA PRO A 49 -10.54 -10.77 2.84
C PRO A 49 -11.53 -11.66 2.08
N ASN A 50 -12.41 -12.36 2.81
CA ASN A 50 -13.46 -13.17 2.21
C ASN A 50 -14.47 -12.33 1.39
N LEU A 51 -14.79 -11.11 1.82
CA LEU A 51 -15.68 -10.22 1.08
C LEU A 51 -14.99 -9.63 -0.15
N ILE A 52 -13.68 -9.42 -0.11
CA ILE A 52 -12.89 -8.94 -1.25
C ILE A 52 -12.96 -9.95 -2.41
N LEU A 53 -12.80 -11.24 -2.10
CA LEU A 53 -12.77 -12.30 -3.11
C LEU A 53 -14.16 -12.80 -3.55
N ARG A 54 -15.24 -12.35 -2.90
CA ARG A 54 -16.60 -12.73 -3.29
C ARG A 54 -17.00 -12.03 -4.58
N ASN A 55 -17.66 -12.73 -5.51
CA ASN A 55 -18.15 -12.12 -6.75
C ASN A 55 -19.41 -11.28 -6.51
N ASN A 56 -19.22 -10.07 -5.99
CA ASN A 56 -20.24 -9.05 -5.81
C ASN A 56 -19.62 -7.66 -6.03
N THR A 57 -20.48 -6.66 -6.23
CA THR A 57 -20.03 -5.27 -6.28
C THR A 57 -19.80 -4.73 -4.87
N PRO A 58 -18.79 -3.87 -4.67
CA PRO A 58 -18.61 -3.18 -3.40
C PRO A 58 -19.78 -2.22 -3.14
N THR A 59 -20.12 -2.04 -1.87
CA THR A 59 -21.22 -1.20 -1.39
C THR A 59 -20.75 -0.28 -0.26
N GLY A 60 -21.61 0.67 0.12
CA GLY A 60 -21.29 1.73 1.08
C GLY A 60 -21.03 3.06 0.37
N GLY A 61 -21.09 4.17 1.12
CA GLY A 61 -20.80 5.53 0.63
C GLY A 61 -21.23 5.80 -0.82
N ASP A 62 -20.31 6.39 -1.58
CA ASP A 62 -20.41 6.62 -3.02
C ASP A 62 -19.80 5.47 -3.86
N MET A 63 -19.31 4.40 -3.22
CA MET A 63 -18.56 3.32 -3.89
C MET A 63 -19.38 2.66 -5.00
N GLY A 64 -20.69 2.54 -4.84
CA GLY A 64 -21.59 2.01 -5.86
C GLY A 64 -21.57 2.82 -7.17
N ALA A 65 -21.31 4.12 -7.11
CA ALA A 65 -21.16 4.96 -8.30
C ALA A 65 -19.79 4.75 -8.98
N HIS A 66 -18.73 4.48 -8.20
CA HIS A 66 -17.39 4.24 -8.75
C HIS A 66 -17.29 2.96 -9.57
N VAL A 67 -18.16 1.97 -9.30
CA VAL A 67 -18.28 0.74 -10.08
C VAL A 67 -18.71 1.02 -11.52
N TRP A 68 -19.42 2.12 -11.80
CA TRP A 68 -19.83 2.47 -13.17
C TRP A 68 -18.66 2.89 -14.06
N GLY A 69 -17.73 3.69 -13.53
CA GLY A 69 -16.67 4.32 -14.34
C GLY A 69 -15.87 3.30 -15.17
N PRO A 70 -15.22 2.31 -14.54
CA PRO A 70 -14.40 1.35 -15.27
C PRO A 70 -15.22 0.48 -16.23
N ALA A 71 -16.49 0.19 -15.90
CA ALA A 71 -17.40 -0.50 -16.82
C ALA A 71 -17.70 0.36 -18.06
N TYR A 72 -18.01 1.64 -17.89
CA TYR A 72 -18.20 2.58 -19.00
C TYR A 72 -16.92 2.75 -19.84
N LEU A 73 -15.75 2.79 -19.18
CA LEU A 73 -14.46 2.81 -19.87
C LEU A 73 -14.28 1.57 -20.74
N ARG A 74 -14.52 0.38 -20.19
CA ARG A 74 -14.42 -0.91 -20.89
C ARG A 74 -15.39 -1.03 -22.06
N ASP A 75 -16.65 -0.69 -21.83
CA ASP A 75 -17.74 -1.04 -22.75
C ASP A 75 -17.99 0.04 -23.81
N VAL A 76 -17.67 1.31 -23.52
CA VAL A 76 -18.01 2.44 -24.39
C VAL A 76 -16.77 3.16 -24.91
N LEU A 77 -15.78 3.45 -24.05
CA LEU A 77 -14.67 4.32 -24.44
C LEU A 77 -13.53 3.57 -25.13
N LEU A 78 -13.03 2.48 -24.54
CA LEU A 78 -11.91 1.71 -25.07
C LEU A 78 -12.16 1.09 -26.45
N PRO A 79 -13.36 0.58 -26.77
CA PRO A 79 -13.65 0.09 -28.13
C PRO A 79 -13.50 1.17 -29.21
N HIS A 80 -13.66 2.44 -28.82
CA HIS A 80 -13.50 3.60 -29.70
C HIS A 80 -12.14 4.28 -29.55
N TRP A 81 -11.16 3.63 -28.89
CA TRP A 81 -9.82 4.18 -28.63
C TRP A 81 -9.83 5.50 -27.88
N ARG A 82 -10.77 5.65 -26.94
CA ARG A 82 -10.92 6.86 -26.11
C ARG A 82 -10.66 6.55 -24.65
N LEU A 83 -10.12 7.54 -23.94
CA LEU A 83 -9.99 7.52 -22.48
C LEU A 83 -10.96 8.48 -21.78
N THR A 84 -11.64 9.35 -22.53
CA THR A 84 -12.63 10.30 -22.03
C THR A 84 -13.82 10.42 -22.98
N GLY A 85 -14.98 10.77 -22.44
CA GLY A 85 -16.21 10.88 -23.23
C GLY A 85 -17.35 11.60 -22.51
N TRP A 86 -18.52 11.58 -23.13
CA TRP A 86 -19.76 12.13 -22.58
C TRP A 86 -20.75 10.98 -22.40
N SER A 87 -21.18 10.75 -21.16
CA SER A 87 -22.22 9.76 -20.85
C SER A 87 -23.56 10.46 -20.66
N MET A 88 -24.65 9.80 -21.07
CA MET A 88 -26.03 10.23 -20.80
C MET A 88 -26.65 9.48 -19.60
N ASP A 89 -25.85 8.70 -18.85
CA ASP A 89 -26.34 7.82 -17.80
C ASP A 89 -26.87 8.58 -16.56
N TRP A 90 -26.45 9.84 -16.37
CA TRP A 90 -26.99 10.75 -15.34
C TRP A 90 -27.42 12.10 -15.90
N TYR A 91 -28.57 12.57 -15.42
CA TYR A 91 -29.12 13.90 -15.72
C TYR A 91 -29.10 14.21 -17.23
N SER A 92 -28.70 15.42 -17.62
CA SER A 92 -28.51 15.82 -19.03
C SER A 92 -27.16 15.38 -19.61
N GLY A 93 -26.49 14.45 -18.93
CA GLY A 93 -25.19 13.92 -19.26
C GLY A 93 -24.04 14.47 -18.41
N LEU A 94 -22.93 13.74 -18.43
CA LEU A 94 -21.73 14.05 -17.66
C LEU A 94 -20.43 13.77 -18.43
N PRO A 95 -19.37 14.55 -18.19
CA PRO A 95 -18.07 14.33 -18.82
C PRO A 95 -17.30 13.20 -18.10
N ALA A 96 -17.35 11.99 -18.64
CA ALA A 96 -16.67 10.81 -18.12
C ALA A 96 -15.13 10.94 -18.27
N TYR A 97 -14.40 10.67 -17.19
CA TYR A 97 -12.92 10.72 -17.11
C TYR A 97 -12.29 12.07 -17.50
N ARG A 98 -13.06 13.16 -17.51
CA ARG A 98 -12.50 14.50 -17.73
C ARG A 98 -11.79 15.04 -16.49
N PHE A 99 -12.32 14.73 -15.31
CA PHE A 99 -11.84 15.24 -14.02
C PHE A 99 -11.38 14.13 -13.06
N TYR A 100 -11.62 12.86 -13.40
CA TYR A 100 -11.27 11.71 -12.58
C TYR A 100 -10.03 10.99 -13.11
N MET A 101 -9.30 10.34 -12.20
CA MET A 101 -8.13 9.56 -12.54
C MET A 101 -8.52 8.34 -13.39
N VAL A 102 -7.96 8.24 -14.60
CA VAL A 102 -8.23 7.10 -15.52
C VAL A 102 -7.36 5.88 -15.20
N VAL A 103 -6.21 6.08 -14.57
CA VAL A 103 -5.23 5.00 -14.32
C VAL A 103 -5.80 3.87 -13.45
N PRO A 104 -6.45 4.13 -12.30
CA PRO A 104 -7.06 3.05 -11.51
C PRO A 104 -8.12 2.29 -12.30
N ALA A 105 -8.92 2.99 -13.11
CA ALA A 105 -9.95 2.36 -13.93
C ALA A 105 -9.35 1.44 -15.01
N LEU A 106 -8.27 1.86 -15.67
CA LEU A 106 -7.55 1.01 -16.62
C LEU A 106 -6.98 -0.24 -15.93
N ALA A 107 -6.41 -0.10 -14.73
CA ALA A 107 -5.92 -1.25 -13.97
C ALA A 107 -7.05 -2.25 -13.65
N ILE A 108 -8.23 -1.76 -13.30
CA ILE A 108 -9.43 -2.59 -13.06
C ILE A 108 -9.83 -3.32 -14.34
N VAL A 109 -9.93 -2.61 -15.48
CA VAL A 109 -10.33 -3.21 -16.76
C VAL A 109 -9.32 -4.26 -17.24
N VAL A 110 -8.03 -4.04 -17.03
CA VAL A 110 -7.00 -5.04 -17.35
C VAL A 110 -7.13 -6.28 -16.46
N LEU A 111 -7.38 -6.10 -15.16
CA LEU A 111 -7.55 -7.21 -14.24
C LEU A 111 -8.86 -7.99 -14.47
N ASP A 112 -9.91 -7.30 -14.91
CA ASP A 112 -11.20 -7.88 -15.32
C ASP A 112 -11.08 -8.87 -16.49
N LEU A 113 -9.99 -8.83 -17.27
CA LEU A 113 -9.73 -9.80 -18.34
C LEU A 113 -9.51 -11.23 -17.82
N VAL A 114 -9.06 -11.38 -16.57
CA VAL A 114 -8.69 -12.69 -15.99
C VAL A 114 -9.55 -13.10 -14.80
N MET A 115 -10.40 -12.19 -14.29
CA MET A 115 -11.26 -12.48 -13.14
C MET A 115 -12.52 -11.61 -13.14
N PRO A 116 -13.57 -11.98 -12.38
CA PRO A 116 -14.82 -11.23 -12.37
C PRO A 116 -14.64 -9.76 -11.96
N TYR A 117 -15.33 -8.86 -12.68
CA TYR A 117 -15.30 -7.40 -12.49
C TYR A 117 -15.37 -6.93 -11.04
N GLY A 118 -16.30 -7.48 -10.25
CA GLY A 118 -16.45 -7.10 -8.84
C GLY A 118 -15.19 -7.41 -8.01
N ILE A 119 -14.53 -8.53 -8.28
CA ILE A 119 -13.29 -8.93 -7.61
C ILE A 119 -12.13 -8.05 -8.11
N ALA A 120 -11.99 -7.87 -9.43
CA ALA A 120 -10.96 -7.03 -10.03
C ALA A 120 -11.01 -5.60 -9.46
N PHE A 121 -12.21 -5.01 -9.41
CA PHE A 121 -12.43 -3.69 -8.83
C PHE A 121 -11.94 -3.62 -7.38
N LYS A 122 -12.39 -4.55 -6.52
CA LYS A 122 -12.04 -4.54 -5.10
C LYS A 122 -10.55 -4.74 -4.86
N LEU A 123 -9.88 -5.58 -5.65
CA LEU A 123 -8.44 -5.80 -5.51
C LEU A 123 -7.63 -4.54 -5.81
N ILE A 124 -7.97 -3.79 -6.86
CA ILE A 124 -7.26 -2.54 -7.18
C ILE A 124 -7.51 -1.47 -6.10
N VAL A 125 -8.75 -1.34 -5.60
CA VAL A 125 -9.06 -0.40 -4.51
C VAL A 125 -8.30 -0.76 -3.23
N VAL A 126 -8.30 -2.03 -2.85
CA VAL A 126 -7.62 -2.52 -1.64
C VAL A 126 -6.10 -2.46 -1.74
N ALA A 127 -5.53 -2.62 -2.94
CA ALA A 127 -4.09 -2.56 -3.14
C ALA A 127 -3.47 -1.24 -2.63
N GLY A 128 -4.16 -0.11 -2.81
CA GLY A 128 -3.72 1.18 -2.27
C GLY A 128 -3.68 1.20 -0.75
N LEU A 129 -4.72 0.67 -0.09
CA LEU A 129 -4.82 0.59 1.37
C LEU A 129 -3.76 -0.33 1.97
N VAL A 130 -3.53 -1.49 1.34
CA VAL A 130 -2.54 -2.48 1.80
C VAL A 130 -1.11 -1.98 1.59
N ALA A 131 -0.86 -1.22 0.51
CA ALA A 131 0.44 -0.62 0.26
C ALA A 131 0.73 0.60 1.17
N PHE A 132 -0.31 1.21 1.76
CA PHE A 132 -0.21 2.47 2.48
C PHE A 132 0.81 2.47 3.63
N PRO A 133 0.85 1.47 4.54
CA PRO A 133 1.87 1.40 5.60
C PRO A 133 3.30 1.44 5.07
N VAL A 134 3.57 0.70 3.99
CA VAL A 134 4.89 0.64 3.36
C VAL A 134 5.23 1.97 2.71
N CYS A 135 4.29 2.60 2.01
CA CYS A 135 4.48 3.91 1.39
C CYS A 135 4.79 4.99 2.43
N VAL A 136 4.07 5.00 3.56
CA VAL A 136 4.32 5.96 4.66
C VAL A 136 5.69 5.72 5.29
N TYR A 137 6.07 4.46 5.51
CA TYR A 137 7.40 4.12 5.98
C TYR A 137 8.49 4.63 5.02
N ILE A 138 8.38 4.33 3.72
CA ILE A 138 9.34 4.78 2.70
C ILE A 138 9.42 6.31 2.68
N MET A 139 8.28 7.01 2.72
CA MET A 139 8.23 8.46 2.78
C MET A 139 9.02 9.00 3.99
N ALA A 140 8.82 8.41 5.17
CA ALA A 140 9.56 8.79 6.37
C ALA A 140 11.08 8.52 6.27
N ARG A 141 11.47 7.44 5.59
CA ARG A 141 12.88 7.13 5.30
C ARG A 141 13.50 8.11 4.31
N VAL A 142 12.77 8.47 3.26
CA VAL A 142 13.18 9.51 2.29
C VAL A 142 13.33 10.87 2.97
N ALA A 143 12.45 11.18 3.93
CA ALA A 143 12.54 12.36 4.78
C ALA A 143 13.68 12.31 5.83
N LYS A 144 14.45 11.21 5.88
CA LYS A 144 15.58 11.01 6.79
C LYS A 144 15.21 11.13 8.28
N LEU A 145 13.99 10.73 8.64
CA LEU A 145 13.59 10.76 10.04
C LEU A 145 14.38 9.74 10.88
N LEU A 146 14.79 10.18 12.07
CA LEU A 146 15.53 9.37 13.03
C LEU A 146 14.64 8.28 13.61
N TYR A 147 15.21 7.10 13.86
CA TYR A 147 14.50 6.04 14.57
C TYR A 147 14.05 6.53 15.98
N PRO A 148 12.80 6.25 16.43
CA PRO A 148 11.77 5.40 15.81
C PRO A 148 10.67 6.18 15.05
N LEU A 149 10.94 7.40 14.56
CA LEU A 149 9.92 8.23 13.92
C LEU A 149 9.29 7.61 12.66
N PRO A 150 10.04 6.95 11.75
CA PRO A 150 9.44 6.26 10.61
C PRO A 150 8.38 5.22 11.00
N GLU A 151 8.62 4.47 12.07
CA GLU A 151 7.72 3.44 12.57
C GLU A 151 6.46 4.07 13.20
N LEU A 152 6.62 5.16 13.95
CA LEU A 152 5.50 5.88 14.54
C LEU A 152 4.57 6.49 13.49
N MET A 153 5.11 6.96 12.36
CA MET A 153 4.29 7.44 11.25
C MET A 153 3.40 6.35 10.65
N VAL A 154 3.89 5.11 10.59
CA VAL A 154 3.11 3.97 10.09
C VAL A 154 1.93 3.66 11.02
N ILE A 155 2.09 3.83 12.33
CA ILE A 155 1.03 3.59 13.31
C ILE A 155 -0.03 4.71 13.25
N GLY A 156 0.38 5.94 12.97
CA GLY A 156 -0.53 7.09 12.85
C GLY A 156 -1.27 7.19 11.51
N ALA A 157 -0.92 6.35 10.55
CA ALA A 157 -1.48 6.30 9.20
C ALA A 157 -2.68 5.35 9.13
#